data_AF-M2UCD8-F1
#
_entry.id   AF-M2UCD8-F1
#
_cell.length_a   1.000
_cell.length_b   1.000
_cell.length_c   1.000
_cell.angle_alpha   90.00
_cell.angle_beta   90.00
_cell.angle_gamma   90.00
#
_symmetry.space_group_name_H-M   'P 1'
#
loop_
_entity.id
_entity.type
_entity.pdbx_description
1 polymer ?
#
loop_
_entity_poly.entity_id
_entity_poly.type
_entity_poly.pdbx_seq_one_letter_code
_entity_poly.pdbx_strand_id
1 'polypeptide(L)' 'PPYSPDINPIKNFKSILKDRLNNRKTSSLGIRYNSKSIKTFKRAIFEEWQAIPQQAIDNCILSLPNRFRKVVDAKG' A
#
# COMPACT_ATOMS: atom_id res chain seq x y z
N PRO A 1 -4.65 -2.67 18.70
CA PRO A 1 -3.83 -3.67 19.43
C PRO A 1 -2.42 -3.78 18.82
N PRO A 2 -1.41 -4.21 19.61
CA PRO A 2 -0.16 -4.71 19.05
C PRO A 2 -0.46 -5.79 18.00
N TYR A 3 0.31 -5.82 16.91
CA TYR A 3 0.10 -6.76 15.80
C TYR A 3 -1.23 -6.69 15.04
N SER A 4 -1.94 -5.56 15.07
CA SER A 4 -3.15 -5.36 14.25
C SER A 4 -2.84 -4.56 12.96
N PRO A 5 -2.33 -5.19 11.89
CA PRO A 5 -2.03 -4.49 10.65
C PRO A 5 -3.28 -3.86 10.01
N ASP A 6 -4.44 -4.49 10.19
CA ASP A 6 -5.71 -4.07 9.61
C ASP A 6 -6.20 -2.72 10.15
N ILE A 7 -5.77 -2.38 11.37
CA ILE A 7 -6.08 -1.10 12.02
C ILE A 7 -5.04 -0.02 11.68
N ASN A 8 -3.84 -0.39 11.24
CA ASN A 8 -2.77 0.57 10.95
C ASN A 8 -2.92 1.14 9.52
N PRO A 9 -3.30 2.43 9.35
CA PRO A 9 -3.54 3.00 8.03
C PRO A 9 -2.31 2.91 7.12
N ILE A 10 -1.11 3.10 7.67
CA ILE A 10 0.15 3.08 6.91
C ILE A 10 0.43 1.68 6.36
N LYS A 11 0.14 0.62 7.12
CA LYS A 11 0.30 -0.76 6.63
C LYS A 11 -0.68 -1.06 5.49
N ASN A 12 -1.90 -0.55 5.58
CA ASN A 12 -2.89 -0.67 4.52
C ASN A 12 -2.44 0.05 3.23
N PHE A 13 -1.92 1.27 3.34
CA PHE A 13 -1.34 1.99 2.19
C PHE A 13 -0.15 1.25 1.58
N LYS A 14 0.72 0.68 2.42
CA LYS A 14 1.83 -0.13 1.94
C LYS A 14 1.36 -1.36 1.16
N SER A 15 0.25 -1.99 1.58
CA SER A 15 -0.35 -3.09 0.83
C SER A 15 -0.86 -2.63 -0.53
N ILE A 16 -1.64 -1.54 -0.58
CA ILE A 16 -2.17 -0.98 -1.83
C ILE A 16 -1.04 -0.67 -2.81
N LEU A 17 0.01 0.01 -2.35
CA LEU A 17 1.16 0.34 -3.20
C LEU A 17 1.89 -0.92 -3.70
N LYS A 18 2.05 -1.92 -2.83
CA LYS A 18 2.68 -3.19 -3.20
C LYS A 18 1.87 -3.95 -4.26
N ASP A 19 0.55 -4.00 -4.11
CA ASP A 19 -0.33 -4.67 -5.07
C ASP A 19 -0.29 -3.98 -6.43
N ARG A 20 -0.30 -2.65 -6.44
CA ARG A 20 -0.14 -1.86 -7.68
C ARG A 20 1.20 -2.10 -8.36
N LEU A 21 2.29 -2.16 -7.60
CA LEU A 21 3.62 -2.48 -8.14
C LEU A 21 3.69 -3.92 -8.67
N ASN A 22 3.07 -4.89 -8.00
CA ASN A 22 3.01 -6.28 -8.46
C ASN A 22 2.23 -6.43 -9.78
N ASN A 23 1.25 -5.56 -10.02
CA ASN A 23 0.47 -5.53 -11.25
C ASN A 23 1.21 -4.87 -12.43
N ARG A 24 2.35 -4.20 -12.18
CA ARG A 24 3.21 -3.69 -13.25
C ARG A 24 3.99 -4.81 -13.92
N LYS A 25 4.28 -4.66 -15.21
CA LYS A 25 5.23 -5.53 -15.90
C LYS A 25 6.61 -5.45 -15.24
N THR A 26 7.25 -6.57 -14.93
CA THR A 26 8.55 -6.62 -14.24
C THR A 26 9.63 -5.79 -14.94
N SER A 27 9.63 -5.75 -16.27
CA SER A 27 10.55 -4.91 -17.04
C SER A 27 10.43 -3.41 -16.75
N SER A 28 9.25 -2.94 -16.37
CA SER A 28 8.99 -1.54 -15.99
C SER A 28 9.44 -1.18 -14.58
N LEU A 29 9.79 -2.18 -13.76
CA LEU A 29 10.36 -2.00 -12.41
C LEU A 29 11.89 -2.01 -12.41
N GLY A 30 12.52 -2.30 -13.56
CA GLY A 30 13.96 -2.49 -13.68
C GLY A 30 14.36 -3.97 -13.73
N ILE A 31 15.50 -4.25 -14.36
CA ILE A 31 16.01 -5.61 -14.57
C ILE A 31 17.40 -5.72 -13.96
N ARG A 32 17.62 -6.69 -13.07
CA ARG A 32 18.86 -6.90 -12.29
C ARG A 32 19.19 -5.74 -11.33
N TYR A 33 20.06 -6.03 -10.36
CA TYR A 33 20.53 -5.05 -9.39
C TYR A 33 21.62 -4.16 -10.00
N ASN A 34 21.24 -2.97 -10.45
CA ASN A 34 22.16 -1.94 -10.93
C ASN A 34 21.57 -0.53 -10.71
N SER A 35 22.39 0.50 -10.83
CA SER A 35 21.98 1.90 -10.59
C SER A 35 20.80 2.35 -11.46
N LYS A 36 20.74 1.92 -12.73
CA LYS A 36 19.64 2.24 -13.65
C LYS A 36 18.33 1.59 -13.17
N SER A 37 18.36 0.31 -12.84
CA SER A 37 17.19 -0.43 -12.33
C SER A 37 16.69 0.12 -11.00
N ILE A 38 17.57 0.53 -10.09
CA ILE A 38 17.17 1.19 -8.84
C ILE A 38 16.46 2.51 -9.13
N LYS A 39 16.98 3.33 -10.06
CA LYS A 39 16.32 4.58 -10.47
C LYS A 39 14.94 4.31 -11.09
N THR A 40 14.84 3.30 -11.95
CA THR A 40 13.56 2.89 -12.57
C THR A 40 12.56 2.44 -11.50
N PHE A 41 12.99 1.62 -10.54
CA PHE A 41 12.14 1.16 -9.45
C PHE A 41 11.64 2.31 -8.56
N LYS A 42 12.53 3.24 -8.18
CA LYS A 42 12.16 4.44 -7.41
C LYS A 42 11.13 5.30 -8.14
N ARG A 43 11.31 5.49 -9.46
CA ARG A 43 10.35 6.22 -10.29
C ARG A 43 8.99 5.51 -10.33
N ALA A 44 8.98 4.20 -10.53
CA ALA A 44 7.76 3.41 -10.55
C ALA A 44 6.97 3.49 -9.23
N ILE A 45 7.68 3.45 -8.09
CA ILE A 45 7.06 3.69 -6.77
C ILE A 45 6.39 5.06 -6.72
N PHE A 46 7.10 6.12 -7.15
CA PHE A 46 6.56 7.48 -7.12
C PHE A 46 5.35 7.64 -8.04
N GLU A 47 5.41 7.11 -9.26
CA GLU A 47 4.30 7.12 -10.22
C GLU A 47 3.06 6.41 -9.65
N GLU A 48 3.22 5.22 -9.08
CA GLU A 48 2.10 4.51 -8.46
C GLU A 48 1.55 5.22 -7.24
N TRP A 49 2.42 5.84 -6.43
CA TRP A 49 1.99 6.64 -5.29
C TRP A 49 1.11 7.83 -5.73
N GLN A 50 1.55 8.58 -6.75
CA GLN A 50 0.78 9.69 -7.30
C GLN A 50 -0.52 9.24 -7.98
N ALA A 51 -0.56 8.01 -8.50
CA ALA A 51 -1.74 7.43 -9.15
C ALA A 51 -2.77 6.84 -8.17
N ILE A 52 -2.50 6.84 -6.85
CA ILE A 52 -3.50 6.47 -5.85
C ILE A 52 -4.52 7.61 -5.73
N PRO A 53 -5.81 7.37 -6.02
CA PRO A 53 -6.82 8.41 -5.86
C PRO A 53 -6.96 8.83 -4.40
N GLN A 54 -7.14 10.12 -4.13
CA GLN A 54 -7.40 10.63 -2.78
C GLN A 54 -8.59 9.92 -2.12
N GLN A 55 -9.63 9.59 -2.90
CA GLN A 55 -10.78 8.82 -2.40
C GLN A 55 -10.40 7.45 -1.82
N ALA A 56 -9.36 6.78 -2.35
CA ALA A 56 -8.88 5.52 -1.77
C ALA A 56 -8.24 5.75 -0.38
N ILE A 57 -7.59 6.91 -0.19
CA ILE A 57 -7.04 7.34 1.09
C ILE A 57 -8.18 7.62 2.07
N ASP A 58 -9.16 8.40 1.64
CA ASP A 58 -10.31 8.77 2.46
C ASP A 58 -11.12 7.55 2.88
N ASN A 59 -11.40 6.62 1.95
CA ASN A 59 -12.08 5.35 2.25
C ASN A 59 -11.30 4.49 3.25
N CYS A 60 -9.96 4.49 3.18
CA CYS A 60 -9.14 3.81 4.19
C CYS A 60 -9.37 4.44 5.57
N ILE A 61 -9.31 5.76 5.69
CA ILE A 61 -9.51 6.45 6.97
C ILE A 61 -10.94 6.22 7.49
N LEU A 62 -11.96 6.44 6.65
CA LEU A 62 -13.37 6.30 7.00
C LEU A 62 -13.78 4.87 7.38
N SER A 63 -13.04 3.86 6.90
CA SER A 63 -13.29 2.45 7.29
C SER A 63 -12.68 2.07 8.63
N LEU A 64 -11.83 2.91 9.25
CA LEU A 64 -11.19 2.59 10.53
C LEU A 64 -12.19 2.28 11.65
N PRO A 65 -13.24 3.09 11.91
CA PRO A 65 -14.19 2.81 12.99
C PRO A 65 -14.84 1.43 12.86
N ASN A 66 -15.20 1.04 11.64
CA ASN A 66 -15.78 -0.27 11.36
C ASN A 66 -14.77 -1.41 11.59
N ARG A 67 -13.50 -1.21 11.24
CA ARG A 67 -12.43 -2.19 11.48
C ARG A 67 -12.13 -2.34 12.97
N PHE A 68 -12.12 -1.23 13.72
CA PHE A 68 -12.03 -1.25 15.18
C PHE A 68 -13.18 -2.04 15.79
N ARG A 69 -14.42 -1.80 15.34
CA ARG A 69 -15.59 -2.54 15.82
C ARG A 69 -15.46 -4.05 15.56
N LYS A 70 -15.02 -4.44 14.36
CA LYS A 70 -14.79 -5.87 14.03
C LYS A 70 -13.78 -6.55 14.95
N VAL A 71 -12.73 -5.83 15.35
CA VAL A 71 -11.73 -6.32 16.31
C VAL A 71 -12.34 -6.49 17.70
N VAL A 72 -13.15 -5.52 18.14
CA VAL A 72 -13.90 -5.64 19.41
C VAL A 72 -14.88 -6.82 19.38
N ASP A 73 -15.66 -6.96 18.30
CA ASP A 73 -16.64 -8.04 18.13
C ASP A 73 -15.97 -9.44 18.09
N ALA A 74 -14.78 -9.52 17.51
CA ALA A 74 -13.96 -10.73 17.49
C ALA A 74 -13.32 -11.07 18.85
N LYS A 75 -13.51 -10.23 19.88
CA LYS A 75 -12.84 -10.32 21.19
C LYS A 75 -11.30 -10.32 21.04
N GLY A 76 -10.78 -9.62 20.03
CA GLY A 76 -9.36 -9.61 19.66
C GLY A 76 -9.02 -8.59 18.60
#